data_AF-A0A944W0B8-F1
#
_entry.id   AF-A0A944W0B8-F1
#
_cell.length_a   1.000
_cell.length_b   1.000
_cell.length_c   1.000
_cell.angle_alpha   90.00
_cell.angle_beta   90.00
_cell.angle_gamma   90.00
#
_symmetry.space_group_name_H-M   'P 1'
#
loop_
_entity.id
_entity.type
_entity.pdbx_description
1 polymer ?
#
loop_
_entity_poly.entity_id
_entity_poly.type
_entity_poly.pdbx_seq_one_letter_code
_entity_poly.pdbx_strand_id
1 'polypeptide(L)' 'GRDLVQLAIAWTLAHPSMSSCIAGAKSAEQVVQNASAADWRLTDSEMTELAQILAPVNLGA' A
#
# COMPACT_ATOMS: atom_id res chain seq x y z
N GLY A 1 -1.63 -15.42 2.38
CA GLY A 1 -1.15 -14.21 3.08
C GLY A 1 -0.91 -13.13 2.06
N ARG A 2 -0.92 -11.86 2.46
CA ARG A 2 -0.59 -10.72 1.60
C ARG A 2 0.79 -10.18 1.99
N ASP A 3 1.56 -9.69 1.03
CA ASP A 3 2.92 -9.20 1.26
C ASP A 3 3.00 -7.66 1.39
N LEU A 4 4.21 -7.18 1.65
CA LEU A 4 4.46 -5.75 1.86
C LEU A 4 4.23 -4.90 0.60
N VAL A 5 4.49 -5.45 -0.58
CA VAL A 5 4.26 -4.74 -1.85
C VAL A 5 2.75 -4.56 -2.07
N GLN A 6 1.97 -5.61 -1.82
CA GLN A 6 0.52 -5.55 -1.86
C GLN A 6 -0.03 -4.56 -0.83
N LEU A 7 0.54 -4.51 0.38
CA LEU A 7 0.16 -3.52 1.39
C LEU A 7 0.43 -2.08 0.92
N ALA A 8 1.59 -1.82 0.32
CA ALA A 8 1.95 -0.48 -0.18
C ALA A 8 1.00 -0.01 -1.30
N ILE A 9 0.63 -0.91 -2.22
CA ILE A 9 -0.33 -0.61 -3.29
C ILE A 9 -1.73 -0.38 -2.70
N ALA A 10 -2.18 -1.25 -1.80
CA ALA A 10 -3.48 -1.13 -1.15
C ALA A 10 -3.61 0.17 -0.33
N TRP A 11 -2.56 0.54 0.40
CA TRP A 11 -2.48 1.80 1.14
C TRP A 11 -2.61 3.00 0.20
N THR A 12 -1.89 2.98 -0.93
CA THR A 12 -1.99 4.06 -1.93
C THR A 12 -3.42 4.20 -2.46
N LEU A 13 -4.09 3.07 -2.74
CA LEU A 13 -5.46 3.03 -3.26
C LEU A 13 -6.53 3.30 -2.19
N ALA A 14 -6.19 3.21 -0.90
CA ALA A 14 -7.12 3.47 0.20
C ALA A 14 -7.39 4.98 0.40
N HIS A 15 -6.56 5.85 -0.16
CA HIS A 15 -6.78 7.30 -0.13
C HIS A 15 -7.89 7.72 -1.10
N PRO A 16 -8.99 8.37 -0.63
CA PRO A 16 -10.11 8.74 -1.51
C PRO A 16 -9.75 9.66 -2.68
N SER A 17 -8.69 10.46 -2.54
CA SER A 17 -8.19 11.37 -3.58
C SER A 17 -7.33 10.68 -4.64
N MET A 18 -6.94 9.42 -4.45
CA MET A 18 -6.08 8.67 -5.36
C MET A 18 -6.92 7.81 -6.31
N SER A 19 -6.90 8.12 -7.60
CA SER A 19 -7.64 7.34 -8.60
C SER A 19 -6.91 6.09 -9.09
N SER A 20 -5.57 6.04 -8.96
CA SER A 20 -4.75 4.93 -9.44
C SER A 20 -3.41 4.83 -8.70
N CYS A 21 -2.89 3.61 -8.59
CA CYS A 21 -1.52 3.33 -8.16
C CYS A 21 -0.72 2.80 -9.36
N ILE A 22 0.38 3.46 -9.73
CA ILE A 22 1.26 3.02 -10.82
C ILE A 22 2.40 2.20 -10.21
N ALA A 23 2.28 0.88 -10.25
CA ALA A 23 3.29 -0.04 -9.74
C ALA A 23 4.05 -0.71 -10.90
N GLY A 24 5.37 -0.48 -10.98
CA GLY A 24 6.22 -1.17 -11.93
C GLY A 24 6.42 -2.65 -11.59
N ALA A 25 6.59 -3.49 -12.61
CA ALA A 25 6.86 -4.91 -12.47
C ALA A 25 7.93 -5.35 -13.48
N LYS A 26 8.75 -6.34 -13.11
CA LYS A 26 9.79 -6.94 -13.96
C LYS A 26 9.39 -8.30 -14.51
N SER A 27 8.31 -8.90 -14.01
CA SER A 27 7.75 -10.17 -14.51
C SER A 27 6.22 -10.16 -14.53
N ALA A 28 5.63 -11.12 -15.24
CA ALA A 28 4.17 -11.26 -15.33
C ALA A 28 3.55 -11.65 -13.98
N GLU A 29 4.25 -12.47 -13.20
CA GLU A 29 3.81 -12.89 -11.87
C GLU A 29 3.69 -11.68 -10.93
N GLN A 30 4.66 -10.75 -11.00
CA GLN A 30 4.60 -9.49 -10.24
C GLN A 30 3.43 -8.61 -10.69
N VAL A 31 3.08 -8.58 -11.97
CA VAL A 31 1.89 -7.85 -12.45
C VAL A 31 0.63 -8.40 -11.80
N VAL A 32 0.46 -9.72 -11.81
CA VAL A 32 -0.71 -10.38 -11.21
C VAL A 32 -0.75 -10.15 -9.70
N GLN A 33 0.41 -10.26 -9.04
CA GLN A 33 0.52 -10.03 -7.60
C GLN A 33 0.19 -8.58 -7.22
N ASN A 34 0.75 -7.59 -7.95
CA ASN A 34 0.45 -6.18 -7.76
C ASN A 34 -1.05 -5.88 -7.99
N ALA A 35 -1.64 -6.44 -9.04
CA ALA A 35 -3.05 -6.24 -9.35
C ALA A 35 -3.98 -6.76 -8.24
N SER A 36 -3.67 -7.92 -7.66
CA SER A 36 -4.46 -8.49 -6.55
C SER A 36 -4.45 -7.65 -5.26
N ALA A 37 -3.52 -6.69 -5.14
CA ALA A 37 -3.53 -5.74 -4.03
C ALA A 37 -4.78 -4.85 -4.00
N ALA A 38 -5.40 -4.62 -5.17
CA ALA A 38 -6.64 -3.84 -5.28
C ALA A 38 -7.83 -4.51 -4.57
N ASP A 39 -7.76 -5.80 -4.23
CA ASP A 39 -8.78 -6.51 -3.44
C ASP A 39 -8.57 -6.33 -1.92
N TRP A 40 -7.49 -5.68 -1.51
CA TRP A 40 -7.26 -5.35 -0.11
C TRP A 40 -7.92 -4.02 0.24
N ARG A 41 -9.05 -4.11 0.94
CA ARG A 41 -9.69 -2.95 1.60
C ARG A 41 -9.11 -2.81 3.00
N LEU A 42 -8.28 -1.79 3.20
CA LEU A 42 -7.78 -1.42 4.52
C LEU A 42 -8.90 -0.73 5.30
N THR A 43 -9.07 -1.12 6.55
CA THR A 43 -9.99 -0.51 7.49
C THR A 43 -9.43 0.79 8.04
N ASP A 44 -10.29 1.63 8.62
CA ASP A 44 -9.86 2.89 9.23
C ASP A 44 -8.85 2.66 10.38
N SER A 45 -8.97 1.56 11.13
CA SER A 45 -8.02 1.24 12.20
C SER A 45 -6.67 0.83 11.63
N GLU A 46 -6.64 0.03 10.57
CA GLU A 46 -5.39 -0.34 9.88
C GLU A 46 -4.72 0.89 9.26
N MET A 47 -5.50 1.80 8.64
CA MET A 47 -4.96 3.06 8.12
C MET A 47 -4.38 3.94 9.23
N THR A 48 -5.01 3.95 10.41
CA THR A 48 -4.51 4.65 11.60
C THR A 48 -3.23 4.03 12.14
N GLU A 49 -3.17 2.69 12.21
CA GLU A 49 -1.97 1.95 12.62
C GLU A 49 -0.81 2.21 11.66
N LEU A 50 -1.05 2.14 10.35
CA LEU A 50 -0.07 2.46 9.33
C LEU A 50 0.44 3.90 9.47
N ALA A 51 -0.45 4.85 9.74
CA ALA A 51 -0.05 6.25 9.97
C ALA A 51 0.84 6.41 11.21
N GLN A 52 0.62 5.63 12.27
CA GLN A 52 1.47 5.63 13.46
C GLN A 52 2.84 5.00 13.20
N ILE A 53 2.88 3.90 12.44
CA ILE A 53 4.12 3.22 12.05
C ILE A 53 4.96 4.11 11.12
N LEU A 54 4.31 4.78 10.16
CA LEU A 54 4.94 5.65 9.17
C LEU A 54 5.19 7.07 9.68
N ALA A 55 4.70 7.41 10.88
CA ALA A 55 4.94 8.70 11.49
C ALA A 55 6.44 9.02 11.43
N PRO A 56 6.82 10.28 11.14
CA PRO A 56 8.21 10.62 10.87
C PRO A 56 9.10 10.12 11.99
N VAL A 57 10.03 9.22 11.64
CA VAL A 57 11.21 9.01 12.47
C VAL A 57 11.91 10.35 12.51
N ASN A 58 11.99 10.94 13.71
CA ASN A 58 12.77 12.14 13.94
C ASN A 58 14.26 11.77 13.74
N LEU A 59 14.72 11.80 12.50
CA LEU A 59 16.12 11.74 12.13
C LEU A 59 16.69 13.12 12.43
N GLY A 60 16.95 13.40 13.71
CA GLY A 60 17.31 14.73 14.21
C GLY A 60 18.21 15.49 13.23
N ALA A 61 17.67 16.59 12.70
CA ALA A 61 18.43 17.63 12.03
C ALA A 61 18.81 18.70 13.04
#